data_AF-A0A8J3RKK5-F1
#
_entry.id   AF-A0A8J3RKK5-F1
#
_cell.length_a   1.000
_cell.length_b   1.000
_cell.length_c   1.000
_cell.angle_alpha   90.00
_cell.angle_beta   90.00
_cell.angle_gamma   90.00
#
_symmetry.space_group_name_H-M   'P 1'
#
loop_
_entity.id
_entity.type
_entity.pdbx_description
1 polymer ?
#
loop_
_entity_poly.entity_id
_entity_poly.type
_entity_poly.pdbx_seq_one_letter_code
_entity_poly.pdbx_strand_id
1 'polypeptide(L)'
;MTTGNRPYDPSASEDHLSAVEDRLRDALSAAAATAVEPRPLAVPSRRARFRLHLRLRLPAVLAAAATVTAAAITLMTVWPELRPSASDLSRERITAMATADAAPDQADATEIRVFLCKDDDHYQQQCGDTGATEAEKGEIRRTLEGLPGVTAVTFEDSGEAYEAFKRMYGEDDVLVRAIQAEDMPESFRALVDDGADRQMIIDTMRGVRGVSVVSALQCPPAMEPC
;
A
#
# COMPACT_ATOMS: atom_id res chain seq x y z
N MET A 1 -7.80 17.81 -41.10
CA MET A 1 -7.94 16.38 -40.79
C MET A 1 -8.78 16.29 -39.54
N THR A 2 -10.05 15.98 -39.68
CA THR A 2 -11.02 15.98 -38.58
C THR A 2 -10.95 14.61 -37.91
N THR A 3 -10.36 14.55 -36.72
CA THR A 3 -10.46 13.39 -35.84
C THR A 3 -11.92 13.24 -35.46
N GLY A 4 -12.59 12.22 -36.00
CA GLY A 4 -13.95 11.88 -35.62
C GLY A 4 -13.92 11.30 -34.22
N ASN A 5 -14.48 12.01 -33.25
CA ASN A 5 -14.88 11.39 -31.99
C ASN A 5 -15.91 10.31 -32.31
N ARG A 6 -15.60 9.06 -31.96
CA ARG A 6 -16.64 8.03 -31.85
C ARG A 6 -17.62 8.50 -30.77
N PRO A 7 -18.94 8.36 -30.99
CA PRO A 7 -19.90 8.61 -29.93
C PRO A 7 -19.62 7.66 -28.76
N TYR A 8 -19.65 8.19 -27.54
CA TYR A 8 -19.81 7.41 -26.31
C TYR A 8 -20.91 6.37 -26.48
N ASP A 9 -20.59 5.09 -26.24
CA ASP A 9 -21.59 4.04 -26.15
C ASP A 9 -21.74 3.63 -24.68
N PRO A 10 -22.72 4.19 -23.95
CA PRO A 10 -22.91 3.87 -22.54
C PRO A 10 -23.21 2.38 -22.31
N SER A 11 -23.73 1.65 -23.31
CA SER A 11 -24.08 0.23 -23.12
C SER A 11 -22.86 -0.66 -22.95
N ALA A 12 -21.75 -0.36 -23.64
CA ALA A 12 -20.50 -1.10 -23.51
C ALA A 12 -19.87 -0.95 -22.11
N SER A 13 -20.05 0.23 -21.50
CA SER A 13 -19.60 0.53 -20.15
C SER A 13 -20.32 -0.26 -19.07
N GLU A 14 -21.65 -0.29 -19.20
CA GLU A 14 -22.53 -0.99 -18.30
C GLU A 14 -22.24 -2.49 -18.39
N ASP A 15 -21.96 -2.99 -19.60
CA ASP A 15 -21.54 -4.37 -19.82
C ASP A 15 -20.21 -4.69 -19.11
N HIS A 16 -19.20 -3.82 -19.16
CA HIS A 16 -17.92 -4.09 -18.49
C HIS A 16 -18.04 -4.04 -16.96
N LEU A 17 -18.70 -3.02 -16.40
CA LEU A 17 -18.89 -2.91 -14.96
C LEU A 17 -19.75 -4.07 -14.42
N SER A 18 -20.81 -4.44 -15.15
CA SER A 18 -21.65 -5.59 -14.78
C SER A 18 -20.86 -6.89 -14.80
N ALA A 19 -19.96 -7.09 -15.76
CA ALA A 19 -19.09 -8.26 -15.82
C ALA A 19 -18.14 -8.35 -14.60
N VAL A 20 -17.58 -7.24 -14.13
CA VAL A 20 -16.74 -7.21 -12.93
C VAL A 20 -17.56 -7.51 -11.67
N GLU A 21 -18.73 -6.90 -11.51
CA GLU A 21 -19.64 -7.15 -10.38
C GLU A 21 -20.08 -8.62 -10.33
N ASP A 22 -20.40 -9.21 -11.48
CA ASP A 22 -20.84 -10.60 -11.57
C ASP A 22 -19.70 -11.56 -11.20
N ARG A 23 -18.46 -11.32 -11.68
CA ARG A 23 -17.28 -12.10 -11.28
C ARG A 23 -17.03 -12.02 -9.77
N LEU A 24 -17.14 -10.84 -9.18
CA LEU A 24 -17.04 -10.62 -7.74
C LEU A 24 -18.13 -11.39 -6.98
N ARG A 25 -19.39 -11.28 -7.42
CA ARG A 25 -20.53 -11.98 -6.82
C ARG A 25 -20.36 -13.49 -6.90
N ASP A 26 -19.87 -14.02 -8.02
CA ASP A 26 -19.60 -15.44 -8.21
C ASP A 26 -18.44 -15.92 -7.32
N ALA A 27 -17.35 -15.15 -7.25
CA ALA A 27 -16.22 -15.46 -6.36
C ALA A 27 -16.66 -15.49 -4.89
N LEU A 28 -17.45 -14.49 -4.46
CA LEU A 28 -18.01 -14.41 -3.10
C LEU A 28 -18.99 -15.55 -2.82
N SER A 29 -19.82 -15.92 -3.79
CA SER A 29 -20.78 -17.02 -3.65
C SER A 29 -20.08 -18.38 -3.57
N ALA A 30 -19.04 -18.60 -4.39
CA ALA A 30 -18.21 -19.79 -4.33
C ALA A 30 -17.44 -19.88 -3.00
N ALA A 31 -16.94 -18.76 -2.49
CA ALA A 31 -16.31 -18.70 -1.17
C ALA A 31 -17.30 -19.06 -0.05
N ALA A 32 -18.51 -18.50 -0.08
CA ALA A 32 -19.56 -18.80 0.89
C ALA A 32 -19.99 -20.28 0.87
N ALA A 33 -20.00 -20.93 -0.30
CA ALA A 33 -20.32 -22.36 -0.43
C ALA A 33 -19.27 -23.28 0.22
N THR A 34 -18.03 -22.81 0.38
CA THR A 34 -16.96 -23.55 1.07
C THR A 34 -16.91 -23.29 2.58
N ALA A 35 -17.68 -22.32 3.07
CA ALA A 35 -17.77 -22.03 4.50
C ALA A 35 -18.68 -23.04 5.21
N VAL A 36 -18.10 -23.80 6.15
CA VAL A 36 -18.86 -24.71 7.02
C VAL A 36 -19.69 -23.88 8.01
N GLU A 37 -21.01 -23.89 7.78
CA GLU A 37 -22.08 -23.15 8.46
C GLU A 37 -21.89 -21.62 8.57
N PRO A 38 -22.62 -20.80 7.78
CA PRO A 38 -22.70 -19.38 8.04
C PRO A 38 -23.41 -19.18 9.39
N ARG A 39 -22.65 -18.83 10.42
CA ARG A 39 -23.19 -18.34 11.68
C ARG A 39 -24.05 -17.12 11.35
N PRO A 40 -25.36 -17.10 11.63
CA PRO A 40 -26.18 -15.94 11.31
C PRO A 40 -25.62 -14.73 12.06
N LEU A 41 -25.34 -13.65 11.33
CA LEU A 41 -25.01 -12.37 11.93
C LEU A 41 -26.26 -11.89 12.68
N ALA A 42 -26.29 -12.12 13.99
CA ALA A 42 -27.30 -11.57 14.85
C ALA A 42 -27.14 -10.05 14.86
N VAL A 43 -28.08 -9.34 14.23
CA VAL A 43 -28.15 -7.88 14.26
C VAL A 43 -28.29 -7.46 15.73
N PRO A 44 -27.33 -6.73 16.33
CA PRO A 44 -27.46 -6.32 17.71
C PRO A 44 -28.57 -5.28 17.82
N SER A 45 -29.74 -5.70 18.31
CA SER A 45 -30.79 -4.78 18.72
C SER A 45 -30.27 -3.95 19.88
N ARG A 46 -30.07 -2.64 19.68
CA ARG A 46 -29.73 -1.69 20.75
C ARG A 46 -30.76 -1.78 21.87
N ARG A 47 -30.41 -2.42 22.98
CA ARG A 47 -31.12 -2.25 24.26
C ARG A 47 -30.25 -1.49 25.24
N ALA A 48 -30.90 -0.54 25.89
CA ALA A 48 -30.34 0.56 26.62
C ALA A 48 -29.62 0.15 27.93
N ARG A 49 -28.59 0.94 28.23
CA ARG A 49 -28.18 1.43 29.56
C ARG A 49 -28.37 0.48 30.75
N PHE A 50 -27.27 -0.08 31.23
CA PHE A 50 -27.08 -0.30 32.66
C PHE A 50 -25.68 0.16 33.07
N ARG A 51 -25.64 1.19 33.92
CA ARG A 51 -24.44 1.61 34.64
C ARG A 51 -24.17 0.56 35.70
N LEU A 52 -22.94 0.03 35.77
CA LEU A 52 -22.41 -0.50 37.01
C LEU A 52 -20.98 -0.01 37.19
N HIS A 53 -20.84 0.96 38.07
CA HIS A 53 -19.56 1.35 38.62
C HIS A 53 -19.11 0.26 39.60
N LEU A 54 -17.95 -0.36 39.35
CA LEU A 54 -17.22 -1.03 40.41
C LEU A 54 -15.76 -0.56 40.39
N ARG A 55 -15.49 0.40 41.28
CA ARG A 55 -14.15 0.81 41.68
C ARG A 55 -13.64 -0.19 42.70
N LEU A 56 -12.54 -0.88 42.42
CA LEU A 56 -11.63 -1.34 43.48
C LEU A 56 -10.21 -0.90 43.14
N ARG A 57 -9.58 -0.24 44.12
CA ARG A 57 -8.18 0.19 44.15
C ARG A 57 -7.44 -0.60 45.23
N LEU A 58 -6.11 -0.66 45.05
CA LEU A 58 -5.00 -0.89 46.02
C LEU A 58 -4.51 -2.34 46.20
N PRO A 59 -3.25 -2.56 46.66
CA PRO A 59 -1.97 -1.98 46.23
C PRO A 59 -0.84 -3.04 46.08
N ALA A 60 0.37 -2.55 45.77
CA ALA A 60 1.63 -3.26 45.49
C ALA A 60 2.18 -4.19 46.59
N VAL A 61 2.94 -5.21 46.18
CA VAL A 61 4.01 -5.83 46.99
C VAL A 61 5.25 -6.09 46.12
N LEU A 62 6.36 -5.47 46.50
CA LEU A 62 7.72 -5.72 46.06
C LEU A 62 8.30 -6.93 46.80
N ALA A 63 9.15 -7.74 46.16
CA ALA A 63 10.23 -8.44 46.86
C ALA A 63 11.37 -8.81 45.88
N ALA A 64 12.56 -8.30 46.20
CA ALA A 64 13.84 -8.60 45.56
C ALA A 64 14.49 -9.85 46.19
N ALA A 65 15.39 -10.54 45.46
CA ALA A 65 16.72 -10.95 45.93
C ALA A 65 17.42 -11.89 44.94
N ALA A 66 18.71 -11.62 44.70
CA ALA A 66 19.63 -12.35 43.85
C ALA A 66 20.22 -13.59 44.54
N THR A 67 20.61 -14.60 43.76
CA THR A 67 21.72 -15.51 44.11
C THR A 67 22.55 -15.85 42.88
N VAL A 68 23.82 -15.43 42.89
CA VAL A 68 24.89 -15.96 42.05
C VAL A 68 25.60 -17.03 42.87
N THR A 69 25.69 -18.25 42.35
CA THR A 69 26.71 -19.22 42.78
C THR A 69 27.37 -19.82 41.54
N ALA A 70 28.66 -19.49 41.39
CA ALA A 70 29.55 -20.00 40.37
C ALA A 70 30.00 -21.43 40.70
N ALA A 71 30.08 -22.30 39.69
CA ALA A 71 30.85 -23.54 39.75
C ALA A 71 31.16 -24.08 38.33
N ALA A 72 32.24 -23.60 37.71
CA ALA A 72 32.94 -24.31 36.62
C ALA A 72 34.42 -23.88 36.56
N ILE A 73 35.09 -24.05 37.70
CA ILE A 73 36.54 -24.22 37.85
C ILE A 73 36.79 -25.63 37.27
N THR A 74 37.62 -25.92 36.27
CA THR A 74 38.95 -25.39 35.91
C THR A 74 39.51 -26.13 34.68
N LEU A 75 40.48 -25.49 34.01
CA LEU A 75 41.59 -26.15 33.29
C LEU A 75 41.38 -26.58 31.82
N MET A 76 41.29 -25.57 30.95
CA MET A 76 41.76 -25.65 29.55
C MET A 76 42.28 -24.26 29.07
N THR A 77 42.75 -23.33 29.92
CA THR A 77 44.10 -23.14 30.51
C THR A 77 45.28 -23.21 29.57
N VAL A 78 45.39 -22.24 28.67
CA VAL A 78 46.51 -21.26 28.58
C VAL A 78 45.99 -20.12 27.68
N TRP A 79 45.78 -18.93 28.25
CA TRP A 79 45.19 -17.70 27.66
C TRP A 79 43.69 -17.70 27.23
N PRO A 80 42.77 -17.24 28.09
CA PRO A 80 41.38 -16.96 27.74
C PRO A 80 41.14 -15.59 27.06
N GLU A 81 42.13 -14.69 27.00
CA GLU A 81 42.00 -13.31 26.50
C GLU A 81 41.94 -13.18 24.96
N LEU A 82 42.13 -14.27 24.20
CA LEU A 82 42.01 -14.27 22.74
C LEU A 82 40.90 -15.18 22.21
N ARG A 83 39.91 -15.52 23.05
CA ARG A 83 38.66 -16.09 22.53
C ARG A 83 37.74 -14.93 22.18
N PRO A 84 37.55 -14.57 20.89
CA PRO A 84 36.50 -13.64 20.54
C PRO A 84 35.18 -14.23 21.02
N SER A 85 34.61 -13.60 22.04
CA SER A 85 33.24 -13.90 22.42
C SER A 85 32.35 -13.50 21.24
N ALA A 86 31.26 -14.25 21.02
CA ALA A 86 30.32 -14.01 19.92
C ALA A 86 29.66 -12.61 19.94
N SER A 87 30.01 -11.74 20.88
CA SER A 87 29.64 -10.33 20.92
C SER A 87 30.53 -9.40 20.06
N ASP A 88 31.62 -9.87 19.44
CA ASP A 88 32.43 -9.01 18.55
C ASP A 88 31.90 -8.91 17.11
N LEU A 89 30.88 -9.69 16.75
CA LEU A 89 30.13 -9.50 15.49
C LEU A 89 29.15 -8.32 15.54
N SER A 90 29.08 -7.61 16.68
CA SER A 90 28.16 -6.49 16.88
C SER A 90 28.82 -5.12 16.72
N ARG A 91 30.16 -5.02 16.63
CA ARG A 91 30.82 -3.71 16.51
C ARG A 91 31.15 -3.28 15.08
N GLU A 92 31.45 -4.20 14.16
CA GLU A 92 31.61 -3.84 12.75
C GLU A 92 30.28 -3.56 12.04
N ARG A 93 29.16 -4.08 12.56
CA ARG A 93 27.82 -3.70 12.08
C ARG A 93 27.44 -2.26 12.44
N ILE A 94 27.96 -1.72 13.56
CA ILE A 94 27.65 -0.36 13.99
C ILE A 94 28.29 0.67 13.04
N THR A 95 29.44 0.36 12.44
CA THR A 95 30.08 1.25 11.47
C THR A 95 29.47 1.12 10.06
N ALA A 96 28.99 -0.06 9.68
CA ALA A 96 28.25 -0.25 8.42
C ALA A 96 26.89 0.46 8.40
N MET A 97 26.30 0.71 9.58
CA MET A 97 25.06 1.50 9.72
C MET A 97 25.30 3.02 9.68
N ALA A 98 26.54 3.48 9.91
CA ALA A 98 26.88 4.90 9.96
C ALA A 98 27.33 5.50 8.61
N THR A 99 27.51 4.66 7.58
CA THR A 99 27.82 5.12 6.21
C THR A 99 26.71 4.80 5.21
N ALA A 100 25.52 4.45 5.70
CA ALA A 100 24.33 4.35 4.86
C ALA A 100 23.75 5.73 4.46
N ASP A 101 24.30 6.82 4.98
CA ASP A 101 24.09 8.19 4.48
C ASP A 101 24.80 8.40 3.12
N ALA A 102 24.32 7.73 2.07
CA ALA A 102 24.62 8.07 0.67
C ALA A 102 23.61 7.47 -0.35
N ALA A 103 22.43 7.07 0.09
CA ALA A 103 21.24 6.98 -0.74
C ALA A 103 20.10 7.59 0.09
N PRO A 104 19.23 8.45 -0.47
CA PRO A 104 18.06 8.89 0.27
C PRO A 104 17.30 7.65 0.72
N ASP A 105 17.07 7.54 2.02
CA ASP A 105 16.27 6.49 2.62
C ASP A 105 14.86 6.61 2.05
N GLN A 106 14.52 5.76 1.07
CA GLN A 106 13.20 5.76 0.44
C GLN A 106 12.09 5.30 1.42
N ALA A 107 12.45 4.89 2.64
CA ALA A 107 11.51 4.50 3.69
C ALA A 107 10.60 5.66 4.15
N ASP A 108 11.04 6.92 3.99
CA ASP A 108 10.24 8.11 4.32
C ASP A 108 9.58 8.77 3.08
N ALA A 109 9.95 8.34 1.86
CA ALA A 109 9.45 8.94 0.63
C ALA A 109 7.93 8.76 0.50
N THR A 110 7.21 9.88 0.43
CA THR A 110 5.76 9.85 0.21
C THR A 110 5.47 9.72 -1.28
N GLU A 111 4.67 8.72 -1.65
CA GLU A 111 4.26 8.48 -3.03
C GLU A 111 2.92 9.13 -3.34
N ILE A 112 2.86 9.82 -4.49
CA ILE A 112 1.60 10.24 -5.12
C ILE A 112 1.34 9.34 -6.31
N ARG A 113 0.21 8.64 -6.30
CA ARG A 113 -0.30 7.88 -7.45
C ARG A 113 -1.32 8.70 -8.21
N VAL A 114 -1.08 8.84 -9.52
CA VAL A 114 -1.99 9.48 -10.47
C VAL A 114 -2.57 8.39 -11.36
N PHE A 115 -3.80 7.96 -11.08
CA PHE A 115 -4.51 6.96 -11.86
C PHE A 115 -5.06 7.58 -13.14
N LEU A 116 -4.90 6.85 -14.23
CA LEU A 116 -5.31 7.30 -15.55
C LEU A 116 -6.79 6.99 -15.81
N CYS A 117 -7.40 7.81 -16.66
CA CYS A 117 -8.72 7.53 -17.19
C CYS A 117 -8.74 6.16 -17.86
N LYS A 118 -9.78 5.39 -17.55
CA LYS A 118 -10.16 4.18 -18.29
C LYS A 118 -11.30 4.47 -19.25
N ASP A 119 -11.58 3.49 -20.10
CA ASP A 119 -12.87 3.45 -20.79
C ASP A 119 -13.97 3.51 -19.72
N ASP A 120 -14.93 4.40 -19.96
CA ASP A 120 -16.12 4.58 -19.13
C ASP A 120 -15.89 5.02 -17.68
N ASP A 121 -14.84 5.80 -17.48
CA ASP A 121 -14.53 6.37 -16.18
C ASP A 121 -15.63 7.32 -15.68
N HIS A 122 -16.08 7.13 -14.43
CA HIS A 122 -17.09 7.98 -13.80
C HIS A 122 -16.61 9.41 -13.50
N TYR A 123 -15.29 9.68 -13.57
CA TYR A 123 -14.69 11.00 -13.38
C TYR A 123 -14.67 11.82 -14.69
N GLN A 124 -15.86 12.09 -15.22
CA GLN A 124 -16.07 12.70 -16.56
C GLN A 124 -15.53 14.13 -16.75
N GLN A 125 -15.09 14.82 -15.69
CA GLN A 125 -14.59 16.19 -15.85
C GLN A 125 -13.23 16.22 -16.56
N GLN A 126 -12.42 15.19 -16.34
CA GLN A 126 -11.08 15.06 -16.94
C GLN A 126 -10.93 13.82 -17.81
N CYS A 127 -11.87 12.88 -17.69
CA CYS A 127 -11.98 11.70 -18.53
C CYS A 127 -13.06 11.90 -19.60
N GLY A 128 -12.76 11.45 -20.81
CA GLY A 128 -13.75 11.31 -21.86
C GLY A 128 -14.32 9.90 -21.90
N ASP A 129 -14.85 9.54 -23.06
CA ASP A 129 -15.45 8.23 -23.34
C ASP A 129 -14.43 7.09 -23.48
N THR A 130 -13.14 7.43 -23.51
CA THR A 130 -12.04 6.49 -23.72
C THR A 130 -10.98 6.69 -22.66
N GLY A 131 -10.17 5.64 -22.46
CA GLY A 131 -8.98 5.72 -21.63
C GLY A 131 -7.99 6.80 -22.08
N ALA A 132 -7.06 7.13 -21.18
CA ALA A 132 -6.06 8.17 -21.40
C ALA A 132 -5.22 7.88 -22.66
N THR A 133 -5.17 8.86 -23.57
CA THR A 133 -4.39 8.74 -24.81
C THR A 133 -2.89 8.83 -24.54
N GLU A 134 -2.05 8.31 -25.44
CA GLU A 134 -0.59 8.44 -25.33
C GLU A 134 -0.11 9.91 -25.25
N ALA A 135 -0.82 10.82 -25.92
CA ALA A 135 -0.55 12.25 -25.81
C ALA A 135 -0.86 12.80 -24.40
N GLU A 136 -1.96 12.34 -23.78
CA GLU A 136 -2.31 12.71 -22.40
C GLU A 136 -1.36 12.08 -21.40
N LYS A 137 -0.99 10.81 -21.55
CA LYS A 137 0.07 10.16 -20.74
C LYS A 137 1.38 10.95 -20.79
N GLY A 138 1.77 11.42 -21.98
CA GLY A 138 2.94 12.27 -22.16
C GLY A 138 2.81 13.67 -21.53
N GLU A 139 1.61 14.25 -21.46
CA GLU A 139 1.36 15.51 -20.76
C GLU A 139 1.36 15.32 -19.24
N ILE A 140 0.74 14.26 -18.73
CA ILE A 140 0.69 13.90 -17.31
C ILE A 140 2.10 13.70 -16.78
N ARG A 141 2.92 12.90 -17.48
CA ARG A 141 4.33 12.67 -17.14
C ARG A 141 5.09 14.00 -17.05
N ARG A 142 5.04 14.83 -18.09
CA ARG A 142 5.76 16.11 -18.13
C ARG A 142 5.28 17.07 -17.06
N THR A 143 3.99 17.05 -16.73
CA THR A 143 3.42 17.88 -15.65
C THR A 143 4.00 17.44 -14.31
N LEU A 144 3.96 16.15 -13.98
CA LEU A 144 4.54 15.61 -12.75
C LEU A 144 6.03 15.93 -12.62
N GLU A 145 6.82 15.68 -13.68
CA GLU A 145 8.27 15.94 -13.70
C GLU A 145 8.60 17.44 -13.57
N GLY A 146 7.66 18.34 -13.91
CA GLY A 146 7.82 19.78 -13.79
C GLY A 146 7.39 20.37 -12.45
N LEU A 147 6.76 19.58 -11.56
CA LEU A 147 6.27 20.07 -10.28
C LEU A 147 7.37 20.10 -9.21
N PRO A 148 7.44 21.17 -8.39
CA PRO A 148 8.47 21.28 -7.37
C PRO A 148 8.30 20.19 -6.30
N GLY A 149 9.41 19.53 -5.97
CA GLY A 149 9.46 18.47 -4.96
C GLY A 149 9.12 17.07 -5.48
N VAL A 150 8.80 16.91 -6.78
CA VAL A 150 8.72 15.59 -7.41
C VAL A 150 10.13 15.16 -7.83
N THR A 151 10.59 14.00 -7.36
CA THR A 151 11.97 13.52 -7.58
C THR A 151 12.07 12.40 -8.60
N ALA A 152 11.03 11.59 -8.75
CA ALA A 152 10.95 10.52 -9.73
C ALA A 152 9.52 10.28 -10.18
N VAL A 153 9.34 9.89 -11.45
CA VAL A 153 8.03 9.57 -12.04
C VAL A 153 8.12 8.26 -12.83
N THR A 154 7.49 7.22 -12.31
CA THR A 154 7.44 5.89 -12.92
C THR A 154 6.03 5.63 -13.44
N PHE A 155 5.91 5.07 -14.63
CA PHE A 155 4.64 4.58 -15.14
C PHE A 155 4.45 3.14 -14.67
N GLU A 156 3.26 2.81 -14.19
CA GLU A 156 2.84 1.46 -13.80
C GLU A 156 1.69 1.06 -14.73
N ASP A 157 1.92 0.04 -15.55
CA ASP A 157 0.87 -0.51 -16.40
C ASP A 157 -0.10 -1.41 -15.61
N SER A 158 -1.23 -1.78 -16.21
CA SER A 158 -2.24 -2.61 -15.57
C SER A 158 -1.73 -3.99 -15.13
N GLY A 159 -0.77 -4.58 -15.86
CA GLY A 159 -0.15 -5.85 -15.49
C GLY A 159 0.76 -5.70 -14.27
N GLU A 160 1.60 -4.66 -14.25
CA GLU A 160 2.45 -4.34 -13.10
C GLU A 160 1.62 -4.03 -11.84
N ALA A 161 0.53 -3.28 -12.00
CA ALA A 161 -0.42 -2.98 -10.94
C ALA A 161 -1.10 -4.26 -10.41
N TYR A 162 -1.41 -5.23 -11.29
CA TYR A 162 -1.99 -6.51 -10.88
C TYR A 162 -1.01 -7.37 -10.09
N GLU A 163 0.27 -7.38 -10.48
CA GLU A 163 1.30 -8.05 -9.69
C GLU A 163 1.47 -7.39 -8.32
N ALA A 164 1.39 -6.06 -8.22
CA ALA A 164 1.40 -5.35 -6.95
C ALA A 164 0.20 -5.71 -6.06
N PHE A 165 -1.00 -5.75 -6.66
CA PHE A 165 -2.22 -6.17 -5.98
C PHE A 165 -2.11 -7.60 -5.43
N LYS A 166 -1.61 -8.56 -6.22
CA LYS A 166 -1.40 -9.94 -5.74
C LYS A 166 -0.39 -10.03 -4.59
N ARG A 167 0.66 -9.19 -4.60
CA ARG A 167 1.60 -9.14 -3.46
C ARG A 167 0.91 -8.66 -2.18
N MET A 168 -0.04 -7.73 -2.29
CA MET A 168 -0.73 -7.14 -1.14
C MET A 168 -1.90 -7.99 -0.63
N TYR A 169 -2.64 -8.64 -1.52
CA TYR A 169 -3.88 -9.36 -1.21
C TYR A 169 -3.80 -10.87 -1.50
N GLY A 170 -2.60 -11.40 -1.73
CA GLY A 170 -2.38 -12.81 -2.10
C GLY A 170 -2.92 -13.84 -1.12
N GLU A 171 -3.17 -13.47 0.14
CA GLU A 171 -3.80 -14.34 1.14
C GLU A 171 -5.34 -14.39 1.02
N ASP A 172 -5.96 -13.46 0.29
CA ASP A 172 -7.39 -13.44 -0.02
C ASP A 172 -7.64 -14.02 -1.41
N ASP A 173 -7.66 -15.35 -1.49
CA ASP A 173 -7.92 -16.11 -2.72
C ASP A 173 -9.25 -15.76 -3.40
N VAL A 174 -10.22 -15.20 -2.66
CA VAL A 174 -11.52 -14.81 -3.21
C VAL A 174 -11.37 -13.52 -3.98
N LEU A 175 -10.73 -12.53 -3.35
CA LEU A 175 -10.45 -11.22 -3.94
C LEU A 175 -9.50 -11.34 -5.14
N VAL A 176 -8.43 -12.14 -5.02
CA VAL A 176 -7.46 -12.32 -6.12
C VAL A 176 -8.07 -13.00 -7.34
N ARG A 177 -9.04 -13.92 -7.16
CA ARG A 177 -9.73 -14.56 -8.30
C ARG A 177 -10.79 -13.67 -8.96
N ALA A 178 -11.28 -12.66 -8.25
CA ALA A 178 -12.34 -11.79 -8.74
C ALA A 178 -11.83 -10.68 -9.67
N ILE A 179 -10.55 -10.31 -9.54
CA ILE A 179 -9.95 -9.19 -10.25
C ILE A 179 -8.94 -9.70 -11.28
N GLN A 180 -9.00 -9.17 -12.50
CA GLN A 180 -8.06 -9.48 -13.59
C GLN A 180 -7.07 -8.33 -13.80
N ALA A 181 -6.06 -8.54 -14.64
CA ALA A 181 -5.06 -7.51 -14.89
C ALA A 181 -5.68 -6.27 -15.56
N GLU A 182 -6.59 -6.49 -16.49
CA GLU A 182 -7.29 -5.44 -17.24
C GLU A 182 -8.17 -4.56 -16.33
N ASP A 183 -8.61 -5.10 -15.19
CA ASP A 183 -9.37 -4.38 -14.18
C ASP A 183 -8.49 -3.38 -13.40
N MET A 184 -7.16 -3.53 -13.43
CA MET A 184 -6.23 -2.63 -12.75
C MET A 184 -6.01 -1.31 -13.48
N PRO A 185 -6.11 -0.15 -12.81
CA PRO A 185 -5.83 1.13 -13.44
C PRO A 185 -4.34 1.33 -13.67
N GLU A 186 -4.00 1.73 -14.90
CA GLU A 186 -2.69 2.30 -15.18
C GLU A 186 -2.49 3.56 -14.33
N SER A 187 -1.26 3.81 -13.91
CA SER A 187 -0.95 4.97 -13.09
C SER A 187 0.45 5.51 -13.30
N PHE A 188 0.66 6.77 -12.91
CA PHE A 188 1.99 7.29 -12.64
C PHE A 188 2.23 7.31 -11.13
N ARG A 189 3.35 6.71 -10.72
CA ARG A 189 3.89 6.77 -9.36
C ARG A 189 4.92 7.89 -9.30
N ALA A 190 4.62 8.94 -8.54
CA ALA A 190 5.51 10.07 -8.31
C ALA A 190 6.08 9.99 -6.89
N LEU A 191 7.41 9.90 -6.77
CA LEU A 191 8.10 10.07 -5.50
C LEU A 191 8.25 11.56 -5.21
N VAL A 192 8.01 11.92 -3.95
CA VAL A 192 7.95 13.32 -3.54
C VAL A 192 8.82 13.54 -2.30
N ASP A 193 9.59 14.63 -2.30
CA ASP A 193 10.38 15.08 -1.15
C ASP A 193 9.49 15.38 0.07
N ASP A 194 9.99 15.13 1.28
CA ASP A 194 9.26 15.36 2.54
C ASP A 194 8.77 16.80 2.73
N GLY A 195 9.52 17.77 2.18
CA GLY A 195 9.22 19.20 2.26
C GLY A 195 8.31 19.74 1.16
N ALA A 196 7.88 18.89 0.21
CA ALA A 196 7.07 19.34 -0.91
C ALA A 196 5.63 19.69 -0.50
N ASP A 197 5.03 20.64 -1.23
CA ASP A 197 3.60 20.92 -1.12
C ASP A 197 2.80 19.84 -1.88
N ARG A 198 2.54 18.72 -1.19
CA ARG A 198 1.79 17.59 -1.75
C ARG A 198 0.37 17.98 -2.17
N GLN A 199 -0.28 18.89 -1.44
CA GLN A 199 -1.64 19.29 -1.76
C GLN A 199 -1.68 20.07 -3.07
N MET A 200 -0.70 20.95 -3.30
CA MET A 200 -0.53 21.64 -4.58
C MET A 200 -0.28 20.65 -5.74
N ILE A 201 0.55 19.61 -5.53
CA ILE A 201 0.77 18.57 -6.54
C ILE A 201 -0.55 17.85 -6.86
N ILE A 202 -1.28 17.40 -5.85
CA ILE A 202 -2.57 16.70 -6.00
C ILE A 202 -3.57 17.58 -6.76
N ASP A 203 -3.73 18.84 -6.34
CA ASP A 203 -4.73 19.74 -6.93
C ASP A 203 -4.37 20.13 -8.36
N THR A 204 -3.07 20.26 -8.67
CA THR A 204 -2.61 20.45 -10.04
C THR A 204 -2.97 19.23 -10.90
N MET A 205 -2.67 18.02 -10.43
CA MET A 205 -2.88 16.80 -11.21
C MET A 205 -4.37 16.47 -11.42
N ARG A 206 -5.25 16.82 -10.47
CA ARG A 206 -6.72 16.72 -10.65
C ARG A 206 -7.26 17.59 -11.79
N GLY A 207 -6.48 18.58 -12.24
CA GLY A 207 -6.82 19.46 -13.36
C GLY A 207 -6.37 18.95 -14.73
N VAL A 208 -5.60 17.86 -14.79
CA VAL A 208 -4.95 17.39 -16.02
C VAL A 208 -5.85 16.40 -16.76
N ARG A 209 -6.00 16.57 -18.08
CA ARG A 209 -6.75 15.63 -18.93
C ARG A 209 -6.12 14.24 -18.92
N GLY A 210 -6.96 13.21 -18.90
CA GLY A 210 -6.51 11.82 -18.81
C GLY A 210 -6.21 11.36 -17.38
N VAL A 211 -6.39 12.20 -16.36
CA VAL A 211 -6.31 11.83 -14.94
C VAL A 211 -7.69 11.53 -14.39
N SER A 212 -7.85 10.36 -13.79
CA SER A 212 -9.08 9.92 -13.12
C SER A 212 -9.05 10.27 -11.64
N VAL A 213 -8.11 9.66 -10.91
CA VAL A 213 -7.99 9.79 -9.45
C VAL A 213 -6.55 10.10 -9.09
N VAL A 214 -6.36 10.98 -8.11
CA VAL A 214 -5.05 11.24 -7.51
C VAL A 214 -5.11 10.82 -6.04
N SER A 215 -4.22 9.90 -5.66
CA SER A 215 -4.12 9.37 -4.31
C SER A 215 -2.72 9.60 -3.75
N ALA A 216 -2.64 10.24 -2.58
CA ALA A 216 -1.43 10.22 -1.77
C ALA A 216 -1.48 8.97 -0.90
N LEU A 217 -0.57 8.03 -1.14
CA LEU A 217 -0.44 6.84 -0.32
C LEU A 217 0.80 7.01 0.56
N GLN A 218 0.64 6.76 1.87
CA GLN A 218 1.82 6.32 2.63
C GLN A 218 2.25 4.98 2.03
N CYS A 219 3.53 4.85 1.68
CA CYS A 219 4.11 3.59 1.21
C CYS A 219 3.75 2.50 2.24
N PRO A 220 2.92 1.49 1.90
CA PRO A 220 2.62 0.43 2.84
C PRO A 220 3.89 -0.41 3.03
N PRO A 221 4.21 -0.86 4.25
CA PRO A 221 5.48 -1.52 4.58
C PRO A 221 5.70 -2.85 3.82
N ALA A 222 4.66 -3.39 3.18
CA ALA A 222 4.74 -4.60 2.36
C ALA A 222 5.22 -4.35 0.91
N MET A 223 5.41 -3.10 0.48
CA MET A 223 5.81 -2.72 -0.88
C MET A 223 7.16 -1.97 -0.94
N GLU A 224 8.12 -2.36 -0.10
CA GLU A 224 9.47 -1.77 -0.13
C GLU A 224 10.41 -2.45 -1.14
N PRO A 225 11.33 -1.69 -1.77
CA PRO A 225 11.45 -0.24 -1.68
C PRO A 225 10.39 0.47 -2.55
N CYS A 226 9.81 1.54 -1.99
CA CYS A 226 9.36 2.66 -2.81
C CYS A 226 10.62 3.29 -3.46
#